data_AF-A0A7J8LM35-F1
#
_entry.id   AF-A0A7J8LM35-F1
#
_cell.length_a   1.000
_cell.length_b   1.000
_cell.length_c   1.000
_cell.angle_alpha   90.00
_cell.angle_beta   90.00
_cell.angle_gamma   90.00
#
_symmetry.space_group_name_H-M   'P 1'
#
loop_
_entity.id
_entity.type
_entity.pdbx_description
1 polymer ?
#
loop_
_entity_poly.entity_id
_entity_poly.type
_entity_poly.pdbx_seq_one_letter_code
_entity_poly.pdbx_strand_id
1 'polypeptide(L)'
;MIKPTVGFNWGASGISTSMWRGVPLSDVLKRCGIYSKKHGALNVCFEGAEHLPGGGGCKYGTSIKKEIAMDPSRDIILAYMQNGELLTPDHGFPVRIIIPGFNGGRMVKWLKRIIVTTKESDSFYYYRDNKVFPSHVDLQLANAEGWWYNPECAIDELNINSVITRPCHKEILPINSWTTRRPYTLRGYAYSGGGKKVKRVEVTMDGGETWQVCTVDHAEKPNKYGKFWCWCFWSLDVEVLDLLGAKEIAVRAWDETFNTQPEKLVWNLLGMMNNCWFRVKASENGMVFEHPTLPGNQSGGWMAEERHPENPTIKRSVSTPFMNTASRISMSEVKKHNSVDSAWIVVHGHIYDCTRFLKDHPGGMSSILINAGTDCTDEFDAIHSDEAKNMLEDYRIGELIMTGYVSDSAASSPNTSMHGASNISFLGPIKEVAATRPVALVPPEKIPCKLVDKTSISHDVRRFRFALPSEDQVLGLPVGKHIFLCATIDDKLCMRAYTPTSSIDEVGHFDLV
;
A
#
# COMPACT_ATOMS: atom_id res chain seq x y z
N MET A 1 -16.03 4.51 -6.43
CA MET A 1 -16.65 5.84 -6.60
C MET A 1 -17.45 5.92 -7.90
N ILE A 2 -16.85 5.67 -9.07
CA ILE A 2 -17.60 5.56 -10.34
C ILE A 2 -17.86 4.09 -10.72
N LYS A 3 -16.79 3.31 -10.86
CA LYS A 3 -16.81 1.85 -11.08
C LYS A 3 -15.65 1.22 -10.29
N PRO A 4 -15.83 0.07 -9.62
CA PRO A 4 -14.75 -0.60 -8.90
C PRO A 4 -13.55 -0.92 -9.81
N THR A 5 -12.35 -0.79 -9.26
CA THR A 5 -11.06 -1.13 -9.89
C THR A 5 -10.37 -2.23 -9.09
N VAL A 6 -9.34 -2.86 -9.64
CA VAL A 6 -8.55 -3.88 -8.92
C VAL A 6 -7.34 -3.31 -8.16
N GLY A 7 -7.06 -2.02 -8.30
CA GLY A 7 -5.95 -1.33 -7.63
C GLY A 7 -6.28 -0.82 -6.21
N PHE A 8 -5.24 -0.41 -5.48
CA PHE A 8 -5.35 0.16 -4.14
C PHE A 8 -6.00 1.56 -4.14
N ASN A 9 -6.68 1.91 -3.06
CA ASN A 9 -7.32 3.22 -2.86
C ASN A 9 -6.31 4.26 -2.33
N TRP A 10 -5.50 4.86 -3.21
CA TRP A 10 -4.39 5.74 -2.81
C TRP A 10 -4.79 7.10 -2.23
N GLY A 11 -5.94 7.66 -2.63
CA GLY A 11 -6.18 9.09 -2.47
C GLY A 11 -5.26 9.92 -3.38
N ALA A 12 -4.99 11.18 -3.02
CA ALA A 12 -4.12 12.06 -3.80
C ALA A 12 -2.62 11.94 -3.44
N SER A 13 -2.28 11.36 -2.27
CA SER A 13 -0.93 11.37 -1.70
C SER A 13 -0.06 10.17 -2.11
N GLY A 14 -0.39 9.47 -3.18
CA GLY A 14 0.43 8.39 -3.77
C GLY A 14 1.71 8.88 -4.46
N ILE A 15 2.35 9.92 -3.92
CA ILE A 15 3.53 10.60 -4.45
C ILE A 15 4.39 11.14 -3.29
N SER A 16 5.70 11.16 -3.48
CA SER A 16 6.67 11.81 -2.59
C SER A 16 7.91 12.22 -3.36
N THR A 17 8.64 13.22 -2.84
CA THR A 17 9.91 13.69 -3.43
C THR A 17 11.03 13.50 -2.42
N SER A 18 12.22 13.08 -2.88
CA SER A 18 13.40 12.86 -2.04
C SER A 18 14.67 13.13 -2.82
N MET A 19 15.73 13.47 -2.11
CA MET A 19 17.09 13.57 -2.66
C MET A 19 17.72 12.19 -2.66
N TRP A 20 18.08 11.68 -3.82
CA TRP A 20 18.69 10.35 -3.96
C TRP A 20 20.17 10.46 -4.30
N ARG A 21 20.99 9.59 -3.71
CA ARG A 21 22.40 9.44 -4.07
C ARG A 21 22.69 8.01 -4.49
N GLY A 22 23.41 7.89 -5.61
CA GLY A 22 23.61 6.63 -6.30
C GLY A 22 24.67 6.71 -7.39
N VAL A 23 24.88 5.57 -8.06
CA VAL A 23 25.75 5.48 -9.24
C VAL A 23 24.90 5.54 -10.51
N PRO A 24 25.25 6.34 -11.53
CA PRO A 24 24.53 6.34 -12.80
C PRO A 24 24.45 4.93 -13.41
N LEU A 25 23.24 4.51 -13.80
CA LEU A 25 23.03 3.20 -14.42
C LEU A 25 23.86 3.05 -15.70
N SER A 26 23.91 4.11 -16.51
CA SER A 26 24.67 4.12 -17.76
C SER A 26 26.16 3.85 -17.55
N ASP A 27 26.75 4.28 -16.44
CA ASP A 27 28.17 4.05 -16.14
C ASP A 27 28.42 2.59 -15.70
N VAL A 28 27.49 1.99 -14.94
CA VAL A 28 27.54 0.57 -14.64
C VAL A 28 27.41 -0.28 -15.91
N LEU A 29 26.49 0.07 -16.79
CA LEU A 29 26.30 -0.62 -18.07
C LEU A 29 27.55 -0.51 -18.97
N LYS A 30 28.16 0.67 -19.09
CA LYS A 30 29.42 0.87 -19.83
C LYS A 30 30.55 0.03 -19.22
N ARG A 31 30.67 0.00 -17.89
CA ARG A 31 31.69 -0.82 -17.20
C ARG A 31 31.52 -2.31 -17.50
N CYS A 32 30.28 -2.77 -17.73
CA CYS A 32 29.96 -4.13 -18.19
C CYS A 32 30.10 -4.34 -19.70
N GLY A 33 30.66 -3.39 -20.46
CA GLY A 33 30.89 -3.50 -21.90
C GLY A 33 29.70 -3.10 -22.78
N ILE A 34 28.65 -2.51 -22.21
CA ILE A 34 27.43 -2.15 -22.95
C ILE A 34 27.54 -0.72 -23.47
N TYR A 35 27.97 -0.57 -24.73
CA TYR A 35 28.18 0.75 -25.35
C TYR A 35 27.22 1.07 -26.50
N SER A 36 26.80 0.08 -27.29
CA SER A 36 26.00 0.31 -28.50
C SER A 36 24.93 -0.75 -28.72
N LYS A 37 24.09 -0.58 -29.75
CA LYS A 37 23.13 -1.60 -30.24
C LYS A 37 23.83 -2.77 -30.97
N LYS A 38 25.15 -2.70 -31.17
CA LYS A 38 25.95 -3.82 -31.66
C LYS A 38 25.74 -5.01 -30.69
N HIS A 39 25.40 -6.19 -31.23
CA HIS A 39 25.00 -7.41 -30.51
C HIS A 39 23.53 -7.49 -30.03
N GLY A 40 22.65 -6.59 -30.48
CA GLY A 40 21.19 -6.83 -30.46
C GLY A 40 20.47 -6.62 -29.13
N ALA A 41 21.15 -6.32 -28.02
CA ALA A 41 20.46 -6.00 -26.77
C ALA A 41 19.63 -4.71 -26.87
N LEU A 42 18.34 -4.79 -26.51
CA LEU A 42 17.34 -3.72 -26.65
C LEU A 42 16.76 -3.25 -25.33
N ASN A 43 16.81 -4.08 -24.27
CA ASN A 43 16.18 -3.81 -22.98
C ASN A 43 17.16 -4.04 -21.83
N VAL A 44 16.88 -3.36 -20.72
CA VAL A 44 17.52 -3.57 -19.42
C VAL A 44 16.43 -3.97 -18.45
N CYS A 45 16.47 -5.21 -18.00
CA CYS A 45 15.55 -5.77 -17.02
C CYS A 45 16.13 -5.66 -15.62
N PHE A 46 15.27 -5.44 -14.64
CA PHE A 46 15.59 -5.33 -13.22
C PHE A 46 14.80 -6.39 -12.46
N GLU A 47 15.44 -7.09 -11.52
CA GLU A 47 14.84 -8.12 -10.66
C GLU A 47 15.12 -7.79 -9.19
N GLY A 48 14.07 -7.80 -8.37
CA GLY A 48 14.17 -7.67 -6.91
C GLY A 48 14.69 -8.94 -6.23
N ALA A 49 14.84 -8.90 -4.91
CA ALA A 49 15.29 -10.04 -4.10
C ALA A 49 14.12 -10.83 -3.48
N GLU A 50 12.98 -10.18 -3.33
CA GLU A 50 11.78 -10.63 -2.65
C GLU A 50 10.96 -11.58 -3.52
N HIS A 51 10.32 -12.55 -2.87
CA HIS A 51 9.29 -13.39 -3.48
C HIS A 51 7.93 -12.82 -3.09
N LEU A 52 7.11 -12.52 -4.10
CA LEU A 52 5.79 -11.94 -3.94
C LEU A 52 4.72 -12.97 -4.32
N PRO A 53 3.47 -12.87 -3.81
CA PRO A 53 2.42 -13.87 -4.08
C PRO A 53 2.14 -14.09 -5.58
N GLY A 54 2.18 -13.02 -6.37
CA GLY A 54 1.83 -13.06 -7.79
C GLY A 54 2.75 -13.95 -8.61
N GLY A 55 2.20 -14.55 -9.67
CA GLY A 55 2.95 -15.40 -10.59
C GLY A 55 3.51 -16.67 -9.95
N GLY A 56 2.87 -17.18 -8.89
CA GLY A 56 3.29 -18.39 -8.20
C GLY A 56 4.50 -18.20 -7.29
N GLY A 57 4.57 -17.07 -6.57
CA GLY A 57 5.71 -16.79 -5.71
C GLY A 57 6.90 -16.14 -6.43
N CYS A 58 6.69 -15.53 -7.60
CA CYS A 58 7.80 -15.00 -8.39
C CYS A 58 8.36 -13.70 -7.80
N LYS A 59 9.56 -13.33 -8.25
CA LYS A 59 10.18 -12.07 -7.85
C LYS A 59 9.59 -10.90 -8.63
N TYR A 60 9.59 -9.72 -8.00
CA TYR A 60 9.28 -8.51 -8.73
C TYR A 60 10.32 -8.27 -9.83
N GLY A 61 9.83 -7.96 -11.03
CA GLY A 61 10.70 -7.68 -12.16
C GLY A 61 10.02 -6.79 -13.17
N THR A 62 10.83 -6.01 -13.87
CA THR A 62 10.38 -5.06 -14.89
C THR A 62 11.51 -4.73 -15.84
N SER A 63 11.27 -3.90 -16.86
CA SER A 63 12.32 -3.48 -17.79
C SER A 63 12.11 -2.09 -18.34
N ILE A 64 13.19 -1.48 -18.81
CA ILE A 64 13.16 -0.27 -19.65
C ILE A 64 13.94 -0.53 -20.95
N LYS A 65 13.70 0.30 -21.96
CA LYS A 65 14.53 0.30 -23.19
C LYS A 65 15.97 0.66 -22.85
N LYS A 66 16.93 -0.01 -23.47
CA LYS A 66 18.35 0.24 -23.26
C LYS A 66 18.75 1.66 -23.65
N GLU A 67 18.12 2.23 -24.68
CA GLU A 67 18.39 3.62 -25.06
C GLU A 67 18.01 4.62 -23.96
N ILE A 68 16.92 4.36 -23.24
CA ILE A 68 16.53 5.13 -22.05
C ILE A 68 17.56 4.93 -20.94
N ALA A 69 17.98 3.69 -20.68
CA ALA A 69 18.99 3.38 -19.65
C ALA A 69 20.37 4.02 -19.91
N MET A 70 20.69 4.28 -21.18
CA MET A 70 21.98 4.83 -21.63
C MET A 70 21.93 6.34 -21.92
N ASP A 71 20.74 6.95 -21.90
CA ASP A 71 20.54 8.36 -22.19
C ASP A 71 21.15 9.23 -21.07
N PRO A 72 22.19 10.03 -21.36
CA PRO A 72 22.85 10.84 -20.34
C PRO A 72 21.96 11.98 -19.84
N SER A 73 20.87 12.30 -20.54
CA SER A 73 19.90 13.30 -20.09
C SER A 73 18.96 12.79 -19.00
N ARG A 74 18.91 11.48 -18.80
CA ARG A 74 18.12 10.83 -17.76
C ARG A 74 19.02 10.48 -16.59
N ASP A 75 18.75 11.07 -15.44
CA ASP A 75 19.50 10.85 -14.20
C ASP A 75 19.12 9.51 -13.53
N ILE A 76 19.16 8.42 -14.30
CA ILE A 76 18.85 7.07 -13.82
C ILE A 76 20.00 6.56 -12.98
N ILE A 77 19.72 6.21 -11.73
CA ILE A 77 20.76 5.81 -10.76
C ILE A 77 20.40 4.52 -10.02
N LEU A 78 21.44 3.79 -9.65
CA LEU A 78 21.42 2.77 -8.60
C LEU A 78 21.63 3.50 -7.27
N ALA A 79 20.51 3.80 -6.59
CA ALA A 79 20.51 4.57 -5.35
C ALA A 79 20.80 3.68 -4.15
N TYR A 80 21.64 4.17 -3.24
CA TYR A 80 21.95 3.55 -1.95
C TYR A 80 21.74 4.50 -0.76
N MET A 81 21.33 5.75 -1.02
CA MET A 81 20.92 6.72 0.01
C MET A 81 19.70 7.53 -0.42
N GLN A 82 18.89 7.92 0.55
CA GLN A 82 17.72 8.78 0.43
C GLN A 82 17.79 9.87 1.51
N ASN A 83 17.68 11.14 1.10
CA ASN A 83 17.73 12.31 1.98
C ASN A 83 18.96 12.38 2.91
N GLY A 84 20.12 11.91 2.42
CA GLY A 84 21.38 11.97 3.15
C GLY A 84 21.66 10.76 4.05
N GLU A 85 20.72 9.83 4.18
CA GLU A 85 20.85 8.60 4.97
C GLU A 85 20.86 7.36 4.08
N LEU A 86 21.35 6.23 4.60
CA LEU A 86 21.18 4.93 3.94
C LEU A 86 19.70 4.61 3.74
N LEU A 87 19.39 3.84 2.69
CA LEU A 87 18.02 3.40 2.44
C LEU A 87 17.46 2.66 3.66
N THR A 88 16.21 2.92 4.02
CA THR A 88 15.50 2.07 4.99
C THR A 88 15.08 0.75 4.32
N PRO A 89 14.76 -0.30 5.11
CA PRO A 89 14.28 -1.56 4.55
C PRO A 89 13.09 -1.37 3.60
N ASP A 90 12.12 -0.54 3.96
CA ASP A 90 10.94 -0.30 3.12
C ASP A 90 11.24 0.45 1.82
N HIS A 91 12.30 1.25 1.80
CA HIS A 91 12.73 2.03 0.64
C HIS A 91 13.79 1.34 -0.22
N GLY A 92 14.07 0.06 0.00
CA GLY A 92 14.87 -0.73 -0.93
C GLY A 92 16.33 -0.96 -0.52
N PHE A 93 16.64 -0.90 0.77
CA PHE A 93 17.98 -1.24 1.28
C PHE A 93 18.50 -2.59 0.72
N PRO A 94 19.79 -2.72 0.35
CA PRO A 94 20.80 -1.66 0.34
C PRO A 94 20.79 -0.83 -0.95
N VAL A 95 20.17 -1.32 -2.03
CA VAL A 95 20.20 -0.69 -3.34
C VAL A 95 18.85 -0.82 -4.05
N ARG A 96 18.41 0.27 -4.68
CA ARG A 96 17.27 0.29 -5.59
C ARG A 96 17.61 0.99 -6.89
N ILE A 97 16.79 0.81 -7.92
CA ILE A 97 16.84 1.66 -9.12
C ILE A 97 15.90 2.87 -8.92
N ILE A 98 16.37 4.05 -9.33
CA ILE A 98 15.58 5.28 -9.45
C ILE A 98 15.58 5.71 -10.92
N ILE A 99 14.38 5.91 -11.47
CA ILE A 99 14.18 6.26 -12.88
C ILE A 99 13.32 7.54 -12.92
N PRO A 100 13.92 8.73 -12.87
CA PRO A 100 13.15 9.98 -12.78
C PRO A 100 12.14 10.14 -13.93
N GLY A 101 10.94 10.66 -13.59
CA GLY A 101 9.86 10.88 -14.55
C GLY A 101 9.08 9.63 -14.97
N PHE A 102 9.43 8.45 -14.47
CA PHE A 102 8.71 7.19 -14.68
C PHE A 102 7.78 6.87 -13.52
N ASN A 103 6.81 5.97 -13.74
CA ASN A 103 6.00 5.40 -12.66
C ASN A 103 6.86 4.59 -11.68
N GLY A 104 6.43 4.56 -10.42
CA GLY A 104 7.14 3.87 -9.33
C GLY A 104 7.30 2.37 -9.55
N GLY A 105 6.42 1.72 -10.31
CA GLY A 105 6.51 0.30 -10.67
C GLY A 105 7.76 -0.05 -11.48
N ARG A 106 8.38 0.91 -12.15
CA ARG A 106 9.67 0.70 -12.84
C ARG A 106 10.88 0.77 -11.89
N MET A 107 10.68 1.33 -10.68
CA MET A 107 11.74 1.63 -9.72
C MET A 107 11.95 0.50 -8.69
N VAL A 108 12.39 -0.66 -9.19
CA VAL A 108 12.64 -1.89 -8.40
C VAL A 108 13.46 -1.63 -7.13
N LYS A 109 12.86 -1.96 -5.99
CA LYS A 109 13.48 -2.00 -4.66
C LYS A 109 14.25 -3.31 -4.48
N TRP A 110 15.17 -3.33 -3.51
CA TRP A 110 15.92 -4.56 -3.14
C TRP A 110 16.58 -5.21 -4.36
N LEU A 111 17.19 -4.37 -5.20
CA LEU A 111 17.64 -4.75 -6.53
C LEU A 111 18.69 -5.87 -6.44
N LYS A 112 18.39 -7.01 -7.05
CA LYS A 112 19.24 -8.20 -7.04
C LYS A 112 19.97 -8.42 -8.36
N ARG A 113 19.32 -8.17 -9.50
CA ARG A 113 19.90 -8.42 -10.83
C ARG A 113 19.55 -7.32 -11.82
N ILE A 114 20.50 -7.03 -12.70
CA ILE A 114 20.34 -6.21 -13.91
C ILE A 114 20.68 -7.10 -15.09
N ILE A 115 19.75 -7.23 -16.04
CA ILE A 115 19.88 -8.16 -17.17
C ILE A 115 19.72 -7.36 -18.47
N VAL A 116 20.75 -7.39 -19.31
CA VAL A 116 20.74 -6.71 -20.61
C VAL A 116 20.39 -7.73 -21.69
N THR A 117 19.27 -7.54 -22.39
CA THR A 117 18.68 -8.58 -23.24
C THR A 117 17.94 -8.00 -24.46
N THR A 118 17.61 -8.85 -25.43
CA THR A 118 16.84 -8.50 -26.64
C THR A 118 15.34 -8.33 -26.35
N LYS A 119 14.82 -9.00 -25.32
CA LYS A 119 13.39 -9.01 -24.95
C LYS A 119 13.11 -8.16 -23.71
N GLU A 120 11.86 -7.77 -23.52
CA GLU A 120 11.40 -7.15 -22.28
C GLU A 120 11.38 -8.15 -21.13
N SER A 121 11.14 -7.69 -19.91
CA SER A 121 11.00 -8.57 -18.75
C SER A 121 9.85 -9.55 -18.96
N ASP A 122 10.09 -10.80 -18.59
CA ASP A 122 9.11 -11.89 -18.55
C ASP A 122 8.43 -12.02 -17.17
N SER A 123 8.68 -11.08 -16.25
CA SER A 123 8.08 -11.09 -14.92
C SER A 123 6.56 -11.01 -15.00
N PHE A 124 5.87 -11.75 -14.14
CA PHE A 124 4.43 -11.65 -13.95
C PHE A 124 4.00 -10.19 -13.71
N TYR A 125 4.75 -9.45 -12.89
CA TYR A 125 4.47 -8.05 -12.54
C TYR A 125 4.69 -7.07 -13.69
N TYR A 126 5.52 -7.42 -14.68
CA TYR A 126 5.66 -6.62 -15.90
C TYR A 126 4.38 -6.67 -16.76
N TYR A 127 3.69 -7.82 -16.78
CA TYR A 127 2.48 -8.01 -17.58
C TYR A 127 1.19 -7.71 -16.83
N ARG A 128 1.12 -8.01 -15.53
CA ARG A 128 -0.12 -8.01 -14.75
C ARG A 128 -0.35 -6.75 -13.91
N ASP A 129 0.56 -5.78 -13.99
CA ASP A 129 0.48 -4.54 -13.23
C ASP A 129 1.00 -3.35 -14.07
N ASN A 130 0.83 -2.12 -13.58
CA ASN A 130 1.37 -0.89 -14.17
C ASN A 130 0.96 -0.66 -15.64
N LYS A 131 -0.35 -0.80 -15.91
CA LYS A 131 -0.96 -0.63 -17.24
C LYS A 131 -2.15 0.31 -17.24
N VAL A 132 -2.39 0.96 -18.38
CA VAL A 132 -3.64 1.69 -18.66
C VAL A 132 -4.33 1.01 -19.84
N PHE A 133 -5.51 0.44 -19.57
CA PHE A 133 -6.36 -0.12 -20.62
C PHE A 133 -7.38 0.90 -21.11
N PRO A 134 -7.88 0.75 -22.36
CA PRO A 134 -9.07 1.47 -22.80
C PRO A 134 -10.22 1.27 -21.82
N SER A 135 -11.05 2.30 -21.64
CA SER A 135 -12.08 2.36 -20.58
C SER A 135 -13.17 1.28 -20.66
N HIS A 136 -13.37 0.67 -21.83
CA HIS A 136 -14.32 -0.43 -22.01
C HIS A 136 -13.74 -1.80 -21.59
N VAL A 137 -12.42 -1.91 -21.42
CA VAL A 137 -11.75 -3.18 -21.08
C VAL A 137 -11.85 -3.42 -19.58
N ASP A 138 -12.65 -4.42 -19.20
CA ASP A 138 -12.70 -4.95 -17.84
C ASP A 138 -11.80 -6.19 -17.69
N LEU A 139 -11.85 -6.82 -16.51
CA LEU A 139 -11.00 -7.98 -16.21
C LEU A 139 -11.29 -9.18 -17.11
N GLN A 140 -12.56 -9.41 -17.44
CA GLN A 140 -12.95 -10.54 -18.28
C GLN A 140 -12.39 -10.34 -19.70
N LEU A 141 -12.60 -9.15 -20.27
CA LEU A 141 -12.09 -8.84 -21.61
C LEU A 141 -10.57 -8.81 -21.63
N ALA A 142 -9.93 -8.25 -20.60
CA ALA A 142 -8.47 -8.19 -20.50
C ALA A 142 -7.83 -9.59 -20.54
N ASN A 143 -8.47 -10.57 -19.88
CA ASN A 143 -8.03 -11.96 -19.89
C ASN A 143 -8.36 -12.68 -21.19
N ALA A 144 -9.57 -12.48 -21.74
CA ALA A 144 -10.03 -13.18 -22.94
C ALA A 144 -9.27 -12.76 -24.21
N GLU A 145 -8.94 -11.47 -24.34
CA GLU A 145 -8.33 -10.90 -25.55
C GLU A 145 -6.82 -10.61 -25.39
N GLY A 146 -6.22 -10.97 -24.24
CA GLY A 146 -4.79 -10.85 -24.04
C GLY A 146 -4.27 -9.42 -23.88
N TRP A 147 -5.10 -8.47 -23.42
CA TRP A 147 -4.73 -7.07 -23.21
C TRP A 147 -3.51 -6.87 -22.30
N TRP A 148 -3.28 -7.78 -21.35
CA TRP A 148 -2.09 -7.77 -20.49
C TRP A 148 -0.78 -7.83 -21.27
N TYR A 149 -0.78 -8.44 -22.45
CA TYR A 149 0.41 -8.59 -23.30
C TYR A 149 0.54 -7.50 -24.37
N ASN A 150 -0.40 -6.53 -24.41
CA ASN A 150 -0.28 -5.39 -25.29
C ASN A 150 0.80 -4.41 -24.75
N PRO A 151 1.86 -4.14 -25.52
CA PRO A 151 2.92 -3.23 -25.08
C PRO A 151 2.45 -1.77 -24.98
N GLU A 152 1.47 -1.35 -25.78
CA GLU A 152 0.95 0.04 -25.80
C GLU A 152 0.21 0.40 -24.51
N CYS A 153 -0.18 -0.59 -23.71
CA CYS A 153 -0.85 -0.37 -22.43
C CYS A 153 0.15 -0.17 -21.28
N ALA A 154 1.44 -0.42 -21.48
CA ALA A 154 2.46 -0.33 -20.44
C ALA A 154 2.70 1.13 -20.02
N ILE A 155 2.74 1.39 -18.71
CA ILE A 155 3.09 2.71 -18.20
C ILE A 155 4.61 2.77 -18.08
N ASP A 156 5.21 3.79 -18.68
CA ASP A 156 6.60 4.18 -18.48
C ASP A 156 6.63 5.57 -17.82
N GLU A 157 6.55 6.63 -18.63
CA GLU A 157 6.49 8.01 -18.15
C GLU A 157 5.13 8.36 -17.53
N LEU A 158 5.15 9.16 -16.47
CA LEU A 158 3.93 9.71 -15.85
C LEU A 158 3.28 10.76 -16.75
N ASN A 159 1.96 10.89 -16.66
CA ASN A 159 1.22 12.00 -17.28
C ASN A 159 1.29 13.25 -16.40
N ILE A 160 0.87 14.40 -16.97
CA ILE A 160 0.68 15.64 -16.21
C ILE A 160 -0.44 15.44 -15.17
N ASN A 161 -0.21 15.90 -13.95
CA ASN A 161 -1.21 15.86 -12.88
C ASN A 161 -1.10 17.09 -11.96
N SER A 162 -2.18 17.46 -11.30
CA SER A 162 -2.23 18.52 -10.30
C SER A 162 -3.34 18.28 -9.28
N VAL A 163 -3.09 18.72 -8.05
CA VAL A 163 -3.96 18.48 -6.89
C VAL A 163 -4.07 19.74 -6.05
N ILE A 164 -5.26 19.99 -5.50
CA ILE A 164 -5.52 21.02 -4.48
C ILE A 164 -5.23 20.42 -3.11
N THR A 165 -4.32 21.03 -2.34
CA THR A 165 -4.02 20.64 -0.95
C THR A 165 -4.60 21.62 0.06
N ARG A 166 -4.87 22.85 -0.37
CA ARG A 166 -5.56 23.86 0.43
C ARG A 166 -6.65 24.54 -0.41
N PRO A 167 -7.91 24.56 0.03
CA PRO A 167 -8.41 24.16 1.37
C PRO A 167 -8.28 22.65 1.66
N CYS A 168 -8.10 22.29 2.94
CA CYS A 168 -8.08 20.90 3.39
C CYS A 168 -9.50 20.29 3.36
N HIS A 169 -9.59 18.96 3.34
CA HIS A 169 -10.88 18.28 3.53
C HIS A 169 -11.47 18.65 4.90
N LYS A 170 -12.74 19.06 4.90
CA LYS A 170 -13.50 19.62 6.04
C LYS A 170 -12.88 20.88 6.66
N GLU A 171 -12.01 21.59 5.95
CA GLU A 171 -11.64 22.95 6.35
C GLU A 171 -12.89 23.83 6.33
N ILE A 172 -13.08 24.60 7.39
CA ILE A 172 -14.17 25.57 7.53
C ILE A 172 -13.56 26.96 7.39
N LEU A 173 -14.00 27.73 6.39
CA LEU A 173 -13.62 29.14 6.26
C LEU A 173 -14.67 30.01 6.97
N PRO A 174 -14.37 30.56 8.17
CA PRO A 174 -15.35 31.39 8.86
C PRO A 174 -15.59 32.68 8.08
N ILE A 175 -16.85 33.04 7.88
CA ILE A 175 -17.24 34.25 7.14
C ILE A 175 -17.50 35.38 8.13
N ASN A 176 -16.53 36.29 8.26
CA ASN A 176 -16.61 37.44 9.13
C ASN A 176 -15.81 38.62 8.56
N SER A 177 -15.92 39.79 9.18
CA SER A 177 -15.27 41.02 8.71
C SER A 177 -13.74 40.95 8.63
N TRP A 178 -13.11 40.00 9.32
CA TRP A 178 -11.67 39.79 9.26
C TRP A 178 -11.27 38.94 8.04
N THR A 179 -11.98 37.83 7.80
CA THR A 179 -11.68 36.92 6.71
C THR A 179 -12.07 37.49 5.35
N THR A 180 -13.18 38.23 5.25
CA THR A 180 -13.63 38.84 3.98
C THR A 180 -12.80 40.04 3.51
N ARG A 181 -11.85 40.52 4.33
CA ARG A 181 -10.94 41.63 3.98
C ARG A 181 -9.57 41.17 3.52
N ARG A 182 -9.35 39.87 3.40
CA ARG A 182 -8.06 39.27 3.05
C ARG A 182 -8.28 38.18 2.01
N PRO A 183 -7.33 37.99 1.08
CA PRO A 183 -7.41 36.88 0.16
C PRO A 183 -7.27 35.54 0.91
N TYR A 184 -7.92 34.53 0.36
CA TYR A 184 -7.69 33.15 0.72
C TYR A 184 -6.68 32.54 -0.26
N THR A 185 -5.55 32.02 0.24
CA THR A 185 -4.54 31.38 -0.60
C THR A 185 -4.86 29.91 -0.82
N LEU A 186 -5.34 29.59 -2.03
CA LEU A 186 -5.41 28.23 -2.55
C LEU A 186 -3.99 27.70 -2.78
N ARG A 187 -3.76 26.42 -2.50
CA ARG A 187 -2.44 25.78 -2.69
C ARG A 187 -2.58 24.35 -3.18
N GLY A 188 -1.51 23.88 -3.80
CA GLY A 188 -1.40 22.50 -4.23
C GLY A 188 -0.03 22.18 -4.81
N TYR A 189 0.04 21.02 -5.46
CA TYR A 189 1.21 20.61 -6.23
C TYR A 189 0.80 20.19 -7.64
N ALA A 190 1.78 20.15 -8.53
CA ALA A 190 1.66 19.58 -9.86
C ALA A 190 2.96 18.87 -10.27
N TYR A 191 2.88 17.90 -11.16
CA TYR A 191 4.03 17.18 -11.70
C TYR A 191 3.75 16.70 -13.12
N SER A 192 4.81 16.44 -13.90
CA SER A 192 4.74 15.75 -15.18
C SER A 192 5.88 14.74 -15.31
N GLY A 193 5.66 13.65 -16.05
CA GLY A 193 6.69 12.65 -16.32
C GLY A 193 7.69 13.09 -17.39
N GLY A 194 8.66 12.22 -17.69
CA GLY A 194 9.65 12.43 -18.77
C GLY A 194 10.61 13.61 -18.58
N GLY A 195 10.58 14.22 -17.38
CA GLY A 195 11.38 15.39 -17.04
C GLY A 195 10.80 16.70 -17.58
N LYS A 196 9.52 16.71 -17.94
CA LYS A 196 8.84 17.85 -18.56
C LYS A 196 8.50 18.89 -17.50
N LYS A 197 8.90 20.14 -17.75
CA LYS A 197 8.55 21.26 -16.86
C LYS A 197 7.04 21.49 -16.83
N VAL A 198 6.45 21.67 -15.64
CA VAL A 198 5.09 22.22 -15.53
C VAL A 198 5.16 23.73 -15.81
N LYS A 199 4.58 24.16 -16.93
CA LYS A 199 4.66 25.57 -17.36
C LYS A 199 3.57 26.43 -16.76
N ARG A 200 2.40 25.85 -16.47
CA ARG A 200 1.22 26.59 -16.06
C ARG A 200 0.32 25.71 -15.20
N VAL A 201 -0.22 26.30 -14.14
CA VAL A 201 -1.31 25.72 -13.34
C VAL A 201 -2.43 26.75 -13.31
N GLU A 202 -3.65 26.30 -13.49
CA GLU A 202 -4.83 27.14 -13.57
C GLU A 202 -5.90 26.61 -12.63
N VAL A 203 -6.63 27.52 -11.99
CA VAL A 203 -7.79 27.21 -11.14
C VAL A 203 -9.03 27.84 -11.74
N THR A 204 -10.14 27.10 -11.69
CA THR A 204 -11.48 27.60 -11.98
C THR A 204 -12.37 27.48 -10.75
N MET A 205 -13.30 28.42 -10.60
CA MET A 205 -14.32 28.45 -9.56
C MET A 205 -15.75 28.51 -10.15
N ASP A 206 -15.87 28.42 -11.47
CA ASP A 206 -17.12 28.57 -12.24
C ASP A 206 -17.36 27.40 -13.21
N GLY A 207 -16.83 26.22 -12.87
CA GLY A 207 -17.01 25.00 -13.67
C GLY A 207 -16.15 24.92 -14.93
N GLY A 208 -15.19 25.83 -15.12
CA GLY A 208 -14.25 25.83 -16.23
C GLY A 208 -14.53 26.88 -17.31
N GLU A 209 -15.51 27.77 -17.09
CA GLU A 209 -15.81 28.91 -17.96
C GLU A 209 -14.66 29.93 -17.95
N THR A 210 -14.11 30.23 -16.76
CA THR A 210 -12.92 31.07 -16.60
C THR A 210 -11.83 30.39 -15.79
N TRP A 211 -10.58 30.81 -16.04
CA TRP A 211 -9.38 30.22 -15.46
C TRP A 211 -8.43 31.31 -14.97
N GLN A 212 -8.03 31.20 -13.71
CA GLN A 212 -7.03 32.07 -13.09
C GLN A 212 -5.68 31.35 -13.06
N VAL A 213 -4.64 32.02 -13.54
CA VAL A 213 -3.28 31.47 -13.59
C VAL A 213 -2.62 31.55 -12.22
N CYS A 214 -2.15 30.41 -11.72
CA CYS A 214 -1.48 30.31 -10.43
C CYS A 214 -0.02 30.79 -10.50
N THR A 215 0.52 31.22 -9.36
CA THR A 215 1.96 31.30 -9.17
C THR A 215 2.51 29.89 -9.01
N VAL A 216 3.52 29.52 -9.79
CA VAL A 216 4.14 28.18 -9.76
C VAL A 216 5.59 28.26 -9.27
N ASP A 217 5.86 27.65 -8.13
CA ASP A 217 7.18 27.56 -7.52
C ASP A 217 7.87 26.24 -7.86
N HIS A 218 9.03 26.35 -8.52
CA HIS A 218 9.90 25.23 -8.83
C HIS A 218 11.13 25.30 -7.92
N ALA A 219 11.11 24.53 -6.83
CA ALA A 219 12.24 24.42 -5.93
C ALA A 219 13.48 23.80 -6.62
N GLU A 220 13.25 22.88 -7.56
CA GLU A 220 14.30 22.27 -8.38
C GLU A 220 14.76 23.21 -9.51
N LYS A 221 16.07 23.21 -9.77
CA LYS A 221 16.64 23.74 -11.01
C LYS A 221 16.79 22.61 -12.03
N PRO A 222 16.56 22.87 -13.33
CA PRO A 222 16.69 21.83 -14.32
C PRO A 222 18.10 21.24 -14.31
N ASN A 223 18.21 19.96 -14.66
CA ASN A 223 19.52 19.37 -14.93
C ASN A 223 20.16 20.04 -16.17
N LYS A 224 21.41 19.68 -16.48
CA LYS A 224 22.15 20.28 -17.61
C LYS A 224 21.51 20.09 -19.00
N TYR A 225 20.48 19.25 -19.11
CA TYR A 225 19.71 18.98 -20.32
C TYR A 225 18.30 19.60 -20.28
N GLY A 226 17.98 20.41 -19.27
CA GLY A 226 16.69 21.08 -19.15
C GLY A 226 15.60 20.26 -18.48
N LYS A 227 15.91 19.11 -17.87
CA LYS A 227 14.92 18.21 -17.26
C LYS A 227 14.56 18.59 -15.83
N PHE A 228 13.28 18.49 -15.49
CA PHE A 228 12.72 18.68 -14.14
C PHE A 228 12.13 17.36 -13.64
N TRP A 229 12.66 16.82 -12.55
CA TRP A 229 12.25 15.54 -11.99
C TRP A 229 11.31 15.67 -10.80
N CYS A 230 11.35 16.81 -10.13
CA CYS A 230 10.55 17.09 -8.94
C CYS A 230 9.21 17.71 -9.34
N TRP A 231 8.21 17.50 -8.48
CA TRP A 231 6.98 18.30 -8.51
C TRP A 231 7.28 19.80 -8.34
N CYS A 232 6.32 20.63 -8.72
CA CYS A 232 6.26 22.04 -8.35
C CYS A 232 5.08 22.28 -7.41
N PHE A 233 5.17 23.34 -6.61
CA PHE A 233 4.05 23.80 -5.79
C PHE A 233 3.39 24.99 -6.48
N TRP A 234 2.10 25.15 -6.29
CA TRP A 234 1.37 26.28 -6.84
C TRP A 234 0.53 26.98 -5.77
N SER A 235 0.27 28.27 -6.00
CA SER A 235 -0.61 29.06 -5.15
C SER A 235 -1.40 30.09 -5.96
N LEU A 236 -2.59 30.40 -5.47
CA LEU A 236 -3.45 31.44 -6.01
C LEU A 236 -4.19 32.12 -4.86
N ASP A 237 -4.03 33.44 -4.75
CA ASP A 237 -4.81 34.26 -3.84
C ASP A 237 -6.15 34.61 -4.52
N VAL A 238 -7.26 34.28 -3.86
CA VAL A 238 -8.62 34.58 -4.34
C VAL A 238 -9.39 35.36 -3.28
N GLU A 239 -10.34 36.19 -3.73
CA GLU A 239 -11.24 36.87 -2.81
C GLU A 239 -12.20 35.87 -2.17
N VAL A 240 -12.47 36.02 -0.87
CA VAL A 240 -13.41 35.14 -0.14
C VAL A 240 -14.82 35.20 -0.75
N LEU A 241 -15.20 36.34 -1.33
CA LEU A 241 -16.49 36.50 -2.00
C LEU A 241 -16.61 35.64 -3.27
N ASP A 242 -15.51 35.46 -4.01
CA ASP A 242 -15.50 34.58 -5.18
C ASP A 242 -15.68 33.12 -4.76
N LEU A 243 -15.06 32.73 -3.65
CA LEU A 243 -15.23 31.40 -3.08
C LEU A 243 -16.64 31.15 -2.54
N LEU A 244 -17.31 32.18 -1.99
CA LEU A 244 -18.70 32.07 -1.53
C LEU A 244 -19.68 31.78 -2.67
N GLY A 245 -19.39 32.30 -3.87
CA GLY A 245 -20.17 32.00 -5.08
C GLY A 245 -19.80 30.67 -5.74
N ALA A 246 -18.65 30.08 -5.38
CA ALA A 246 -18.14 28.87 -6.00
C ALA A 246 -18.79 27.62 -5.39
N LYS A 247 -19.41 26.79 -6.24
CA LYS A 247 -19.89 25.45 -5.84
C LYS A 247 -18.75 24.43 -5.77
N GLU A 248 -17.74 24.64 -6.60
CA GLU A 248 -16.56 23.80 -6.69
C GLU A 248 -15.35 24.62 -7.13
N ILE A 249 -14.18 24.14 -6.73
CA ILE A 249 -12.87 24.65 -7.14
C ILE A 249 -12.19 23.51 -7.87
N ALA A 250 -11.75 23.74 -9.11
CA ALA A 250 -11.03 22.74 -9.88
C ALA A 250 -9.67 23.26 -10.34
N VAL A 251 -8.68 22.36 -10.42
CA VAL A 251 -7.32 22.67 -10.88
C VAL A 251 -6.93 21.83 -12.09
N ARG A 252 -6.19 22.44 -13.01
CA ARG A 252 -5.47 21.72 -14.08
C ARG A 252 -4.07 22.30 -14.29
N ALA A 253 -3.16 21.45 -14.77
CA ALA A 253 -1.81 21.85 -15.14
C ALA A 253 -1.51 21.62 -16.63
N TRP A 254 -0.49 22.32 -17.12
CA TRP A 254 0.05 22.22 -18.48
C TRP A 254 1.55 22.00 -18.42
N ASP A 255 2.04 20.98 -19.11
CA ASP A 255 3.48 20.75 -19.22
C ASP A 255 4.12 21.52 -20.39
N GLU A 256 5.44 21.40 -20.53
CA GLU A 256 6.19 22.12 -21.55
C GLU A 256 5.85 21.75 -22.99
N THR A 257 5.22 20.60 -23.17
CA THR A 257 4.72 20.06 -24.45
C THR A 257 3.23 20.35 -24.68
N PHE A 258 2.62 21.17 -23.81
CA PHE A 258 1.20 21.52 -23.83
C PHE A 258 0.24 20.33 -23.64
N ASN A 259 0.69 19.24 -23.01
CA ASN A 259 -0.24 18.25 -22.49
C ASN A 259 -0.97 18.82 -21.27
N THR A 260 -2.26 18.52 -21.14
CA THR A 260 -3.10 18.94 -20.01
C THR A 260 -4.00 17.81 -19.52
N GLN A 261 -4.76 18.10 -18.47
CA GLN A 261 -5.64 17.18 -17.76
C GLN A 261 -7.06 17.21 -18.33
N PRO A 262 -7.71 16.03 -18.52
CA PRO A 262 -9.09 15.97 -18.95
C PRO A 262 -10.02 16.49 -17.86
N GLU A 263 -11.13 17.09 -18.25
CA GLU A 263 -12.17 17.53 -17.30
C GLU A 263 -12.80 16.33 -16.57
N LYS A 264 -13.14 15.29 -17.34
CA LYS A 264 -13.85 14.11 -16.86
C LYS A 264 -12.89 12.98 -16.56
N LEU A 265 -13.21 12.21 -15.52
CA LEU A 265 -12.47 11.00 -15.17
C LEU A 265 -12.54 9.98 -16.31
N VAL A 266 -11.39 9.44 -16.71
CA VAL A 266 -11.29 8.32 -17.64
C VAL A 266 -10.99 7.06 -16.85
N TRP A 267 -12.00 6.21 -16.66
CA TRP A 267 -11.85 4.96 -15.92
C TRP A 267 -10.99 3.96 -16.71
N ASN A 268 -10.18 3.18 -16.00
CA ASN A 268 -9.52 1.98 -16.50
C ASN A 268 -9.48 0.92 -15.40
N LEU A 269 -9.32 -0.35 -15.78
CA LEU A 269 -9.38 -1.51 -14.88
C LEU A 269 -8.52 -1.38 -13.61
N LEU A 270 -7.29 -0.86 -13.76
CA LEU A 270 -6.33 -0.74 -12.66
C LEU A 270 -6.47 0.56 -11.86
N GLY A 271 -7.30 1.51 -12.31
CA GLY A 271 -7.42 2.83 -11.69
C GLY A 271 -6.15 3.69 -11.81
N MET A 272 -5.24 3.34 -12.72
CA MET A 272 -3.93 3.99 -12.84
C MET A 272 -3.98 5.25 -13.70
N MET A 273 -3.00 6.13 -13.51
CA MET A 273 -2.80 7.35 -14.32
C MET A 273 -4.01 8.29 -14.33
N ASN A 274 -4.86 8.23 -13.29
CA ASN A 274 -5.98 9.14 -13.14
C ASN A 274 -5.45 10.57 -12.96
N ASN A 275 -5.74 11.43 -13.94
CA ASN A 275 -5.29 12.82 -13.94
C ASN A 275 -6.40 13.79 -14.36
N CYS A 276 -7.69 13.46 -14.16
CA CYS A 276 -8.73 14.45 -14.42
C CYS A 276 -8.57 15.68 -13.51
N TRP A 277 -9.31 16.76 -13.77
CA TRP A 277 -9.27 17.92 -12.89
C TRP A 277 -9.57 17.49 -11.46
N PHE A 278 -8.69 17.88 -10.54
CA PHE A 278 -8.92 17.64 -9.13
C PHE A 278 -9.92 18.69 -8.64
N ARG A 279 -11.02 18.24 -8.01
CA ARG A 279 -12.17 19.07 -7.65
C ARG A 279 -12.42 19.06 -6.15
N VAL A 280 -12.50 20.23 -5.55
CA VAL A 280 -12.93 20.43 -4.16
C VAL A 280 -14.30 21.09 -4.18
N LYS A 281 -15.30 20.47 -3.57
CA LYS A 281 -16.62 21.08 -3.41
C LYS A 281 -16.61 22.05 -2.24
N ALA A 282 -17.37 23.12 -2.36
CA ALA A 282 -17.61 24.07 -1.28
C ALA A 282 -19.11 24.07 -0.93
N SER A 283 -19.43 23.93 0.35
CA SER A 283 -20.82 23.99 0.82
C SER A 283 -21.28 25.43 1.03
N GLU A 284 -22.55 25.70 0.73
CA GLU A 284 -23.16 27.03 0.89
C GLU A 284 -23.27 27.43 2.38
N ASN A 285 -23.44 26.45 3.27
CA ASN A 285 -23.61 26.69 4.71
C ASN A 285 -22.25 26.61 5.44
N GLY A 286 -21.62 27.77 5.64
CA GLY A 286 -20.41 27.90 6.46
C GLY A 286 -19.08 27.64 5.73
N MET A 287 -19.10 27.58 4.40
CA MET A 287 -17.91 27.36 3.55
C MET A 287 -17.04 26.19 4.04
N VAL A 288 -17.64 25.00 4.03
CA VAL A 288 -16.93 23.75 4.30
C VAL A 288 -16.44 23.19 2.98
N PHE A 289 -15.15 22.84 2.93
CA PHE A 289 -14.53 22.30 1.72
C PHE A 289 -14.40 20.78 1.77
N GLU A 290 -14.73 20.12 0.68
CA GLU A 290 -14.66 18.67 0.60
C GLU A 290 -13.82 18.22 -0.59
N HIS A 291 -12.77 17.47 -0.31
CA HIS A 291 -12.00 16.73 -1.33
C HIS A 291 -12.81 15.55 -1.90
N PRO A 292 -12.44 14.99 -3.06
CA PRO A 292 -13.18 13.90 -3.70
C PRO A 292 -13.33 12.66 -2.84
N THR A 293 -12.23 12.23 -2.21
CA THR A 293 -12.13 11.00 -1.42
C THR A 293 -11.12 11.16 -0.29
N LEU A 294 -11.17 10.26 0.69
CA LEU A 294 -10.14 10.06 1.70
C LEU A 294 -9.24 8.86 1.33
N PRO A 295 -7.99 8.80 1.83
CA PRO A 295 -7.05 7.72 1.49
C PRO A 295 -7.44 6.38 2.11
N GLY A 296 -7.07 5.29 1.43
CA GLY A 296 -7.35 3.92 1.85
C GLY A 296 -8.84 3.62 1.81
N ASN A 297 -9.32 2.93 2.84
CA ASN A 297 -10.74 2.54 2.98
C ASN A 297 -11.53 3.52 3.85
N GLN A 298 -11.01 4.72 4.09
CA GLN A 298 -11.71 5.76 4.85
C GLN A 298 -12.95 6.24 4.09
N SER A 299 -14.08 6.37 4.79
CA SER A 299 -15.30 6.95 4.23
C SER A 299 -15.28 8.47 4.35
N GLY A 300 -15.70 9.15 3.29
CA GLY A 300 -15.79 10.60 3.22
C GLY A 300 -15.37 11.15 1.86
N GLY A 301 -15.50 12.46 1.73
CA GLY A 301 -15.36 13.17 0.46
C GLY A 301 -16.66 13.15 -0.33
N TRP A 302 -16.83 14.15 -1.19
CA TRP A 302 -18.11 14.38 -1.86
C TRP A 302 -18.49 13.27 -2.84
N MET A 303 -17.53 12.50 -3.36
CA MET A 303 -17.85 11.35 -4.22
C MET A 303 -18.48 10.20 -3.43
N ALA A 304 -18.27 10.14 -2.11
CA ALA A 304 -18.86 9.10 -1.26
C ALA A 304 -20.34 9.36 -0.96
N GLU A 305 -20.72 10.64 -0.87
CA GLU A 305 -22.09 11.05 -0.58
C GLU A 305 -23.04 10.92 -1.78
N GLU A 306 -22.52 11.07 -3.01
CA GLU A 306 -23.29 10.89 -4.25
C GLU A 306 -23.77 9.43 -4.49
N ARG A 307 -23.31 8.47 -3.68
CA ARG A 307 -23.93 7.14 -3.61
C ARG A 307 -25.22 7.20 -2.80
N HIS A 308 -26.30 7.67 -3.40
CA HIS A 308 -27.63 7.22 -2.98
C HIS A 308 -27.70 5.70 -3.21
N PRO A 309 -28.16 4.90 -2.23
CA PRO A 309 -28.33 3.47 -2.43
C PRO A 309 -29.49 3.26 -3.40
N GLU A 310 -29.20 2.94 -4.67
CA GLU A 310 -30.11 2.09 -5.41
C GLU A 310 -30.17 0.77 -4.65
N ASN A 311 -31.32 0.48 -4.03
CA ASN A 311 -31.61 -0.84 -3.47
C ASN A 311 -31.32 -1.88 -4.55
N PRO A 312 -30.28 -2.72 -4.40
CA PRO A 312 -30.08 -3.80 -5.34
C PRO A 312 -31.25 -4.75 -5.14
N THR A 313 -32.15 -4.81 -6.11
CA THR A 313 -33.18 -5.84 -6.18
C THR A 313 -32.46 -7.18 -6.20
N ILE A 314 -32.41 -7.84 -5.05
CA ILE A 314 -31.78 -9.16 -4.87
C ILE A 314 -32.50 -10.14 -5.79
N LYS A 315 -31.96 -10.32 -7.00
CA LYS A 315 -32.25 -11.52 -7.79
C LYS A 315 -31.44 -12.66 -7.18
N ARG A 316 -32.09 -13.35 -6.25
CA ARG A 316 -31.67 -14.68 -5.78
C ARG A 316 -31.63 -15.62 -6.98
N SER A 317 -30.47 -15.76 -7.62
CA SER A 317 -30.19 -16.91 -8.48
C SER A 317 -29.86 -18.08 -7.57
N VAL A 318 -30.83 -18.96 -7.38
CA VAL A 318 -30.64 -20.24 -6.71
C VAL A 318 -29.85 -21.13 -7.67
N SER A 319 -28.53 -21.20 -7.49
CA SER A 319 -27.73 -22.31 -8.00
C SER A 319 -27.72 -23.42 -6.95
N THR A 320 -28.11 -24.60 -7.40
CA THR A 320 -28.27 -25.87 -6.68
C THR A 320 -27.03 -26.30 -5.87
N PRO A 321 -27.22 -27.08 -4.79
CA PRO A 321 -26.16 -27.45 -3.87
C PRO A 321 -25.28 -28.57 -4.43
N PHE A 322 -23.97 -28.39 -4.38
CA PHE A 322 -23.04 -29.51 -4.41
C PHE A 322 -23.06 -30.20 -3.04
N MET A 323 -23.33 -31.50 -3.03
CA MET A 323 -23.19 -32.36 -1.85
C MET A 323 -21.72 -32.43 -1.43
N ASN A 324 -21.42 -32.23 -0.15
CA ASN A 324 -20.62 -33.19 0.60
C ASN A 324 -20.83 -33.04 2.11
N THR A 325 -20.91 -34.21 2.75
CA THR A 325 -21.08 -34.50 4.17
C THR A 325 -20.43 -33.49 5.12
N ALA A 326 -21.19 -33.03 6.12
CA ALA A 326 -20.67 -32.32 7.29
C ALA A 326 -19.71 -33.23 8.07
N SER A 327 -18.47 -33.27 7.62
CA SER A 327 -17.39 -33.95 8.31
C SER A 327 -17.08 -33.12 9.55
N ARG A 328 -17.43 -33.66 10.71
CA ARG A 328 -17.08 -33.05 11.99
C ARG A 328 -15.61 -33.38 12.25
N ILE A 329 -14.76 -32.37 12.21
CA ILE A 329 -13.29 -32.53 12.32
C ILE A 329 -12.87 -31.92 13.66
N SER A 330 -11.90 -32.54 14.34
CA SER A 330 -11.40 -32.05 15.64
C SER A 330 -10.26 -31.04 15.47
N MET A 331 -10.04 -30.16 16.46
CA MET A 331 -8.85 -29.28 16.46
C MET A 331 -7.53 -30.07 16.42
N SER A 332 -7.49 -31.29 16.98
CA SER A 332 -6.31 -32.14 16.92
C SER A 332 -5.97 -32.59 15.49
N GLU A 333 -7.00 -32.76 14.64
CA GLU A 333 -6.80 -33.05 13.23
C GLU A 333 -6.35 -31.79 12.49
N VAL A 334 -7.05 -30.66 12.70
CA VAL A 334 -6.70 -29.36 12.08
C VAL A 334 -5.23 -29.01 12.33
N LYS A 335 -4.71 -29.21 13.54
CA LYS A 335 -3.31 -28.97 13.91
C LYS A 335 -2.26 -29.72 13.06
N LYS A 336 -2.63 -30.83 12.40
CA LYS A 336 -1.73 -31.57 11.51
C LYS A 336 -1.50 -30.86 10.17
N HIS A 337 -2.38 -29.93 9.81
CA HIS A 337 -2.39 -29.21 8.55
C HIS A 337 -1.85 -27.78 8.74
N ASN A 338 -0.56 -27.68 9.04
CA ASN A 338 0.15 -26.43 9.36
C ASN A 338 1.34 -26.13 8.42
N SER A 339 1.34 -26.66 7.20
CA SER A 339 2.45 -26.55 6.24
C SER A 339 2.02 -26.05 4.86
N VAL A 340 2.99 -25.72 3.99
CA VAL A 340 2.71 -25.23 2.63
C VAL A 340 1.96 -26.28 1.79
N ASP A 341 2.19 -27.56 2.04
CA ASP A 341 1.56 -28.66 1.33
C ASP A 341 0.23 -29.08 1.96
N SER A 342 -0.09 -28.56 3.14
CA SER A 342 -1.35 -28.82 3.85
C SER A 342 -1.61 -27.75 4.89
N ALA A 343 -2.47 -26.76 4.57
CA ALA A 343 -2.76 -25.61 5.40
C ALA A 343 -4.27 -25.47 5.65
N TRP A 344 -4.72 -25.88 6.84
CA TRP A 344 -6.11 -25.71 7.26
C TRP A 344 -6.24 -24.60 8.30
N ILE A 345 -7.35 -23.88 8.29
CA ILE A 345 -7.67 -22.86 9.30
C ILE A 345 -9.09 -23.05 9.81
N VAL A 346 -9.36 -22.56 11.02
CA VAL A 346 -10.73 -22.46 11.55
C VAL A 346 -11.15 -21.00 11.61
N VAL A 347 -12.32 -20.71 11.07
CA VAL A 347 -12.96 -19.38 11.12
C VAL A 347 -14.44 -19.59 11.46
N HIS A 348 -14.95 -18.94 12.49
CA HIS A 348 -16.34 -19.05 12.98
C HIS A 348 -16.79 -20.50 13.21
N GLY A 349 -15.89 -21.37 13.71
CA GLY A 349 -16.17 -22.79 13.95
C GLY A 349 -16.26 -23.66 12.69
N HIS A 350 -15.94 -23.12 11.52
CA HIS A 350 -15.86 -23.83 10.25
C HIS A 350 -14.40 -24.05 9.85
N ILE A 351 -14.12 -25.19 9.21
CA ILE A 351 -12.76 -25.59 8.84
C ILE A 351 -12.60 -25.47 7.33
N TYR A 352 -11.51 -24.82 6.92
CA TYR A 352 -11.22 -24.50 5.53
C TYR A 352 -9.85 -25.03 5.13
N ASP A 353 -9.78 -25.71 3.98
CA ASP A 353 -8.51 -26.13 3.38
C ASP A 353 -8.02 -25.05 2.40
N CYS A 354 -7.11 -24.22 2.89
CA CYS A 354 -6.55 -23.12 2.13
C CYS A 354 -5.33 -23.51 1.30
N THR A 355 -4.91 -24.78 1.29
CA THR A 355 -3.65 -25.24 0.67
C THR A 355 -3.52 -24.77 -0.78
N ARG A 356 -4.59 -24.94 -1.57
CA ARG A 356 -4.62 -24.54 -2.98
C ARG A 356 -4.69 -23.02 -3.19
N PHE A 357 -5.17 -22.29 -2.19
CA PHE A 357 -5.32 -20.83 -2.24
C PHE A 357 -4.08 -20.08 -1.74
N LEU A 358 -3.17 -20.74 -1.01
CA LEU A 358 -1.97 -20.11 -0.46
C LEU A 358 -1.25 -19.22 -1.50
N LYS A 359 -1.06 -19.74 -2.71
CA LYS A 359 -0.32 -19.08 -3.80
C LYS A 359 -1.07 -17.87 -4.38
N ASP A 360 -2.40 -17.90 -4.33
CA ASP A 360 -3.26 -16.86 -4.90
C ASP A 360 -3.69 -15.82 -3.86
N HIS A 361 -3.37 -16.06 -2.58
CA HIS A 361 -3.72 -15.16 -1.48
C HIS A 361 -3.03 -13.79 -1.65
N PRO A 362 -3.80 -12.68 -1.77
CA PRO A 362 -3.25 -11.35 -2.02
C PRO A 362 -2.25 -10.87 -0.95
N GLY A 363 -2.43 -11.31 0.30
CA GLY A 363 -1.51 -11.02 1.41
C GLY A 363 -0.27 -11.92 1.46
N GLY A 364 -0.06 -12.81 0.48
CA GLY A 364 1.02 -13.80 0.50
C GLY A 364 0.69 -15.08 1.27
N MET A 365 1.38 -16.17 0.92
CA MET A 365 1.22 -17.49 1.56
C MET A 365 1.44 -17.42 3.08
N SER A 366 2.46 -16.67 3.52
CA SER A 366 2.84 -16.55 4.93
C SER A 366 1.71 -16.02 5.82
N SER A 367 0.80 -15.22 5.27
CA SER A 367 -0.33 -14.63 6.02
C SER A 367 -1.39 -15.66 6.39
N ILE A 368 -1.51 -16.75 5.64
CA ILE A 368 -2.35 -17.90 6.00
C ILE A 368 -1.54 -18.87 6.86
N LEU A 369 -0.29 -19.15 6.49
CA LEU A 369 0.55 -20.14 7.18
C LEU A 369 0.84 -19.78 8.64
N ILE A 370 0.86 -18.49 9.00
CA ILE A 370 1.02 -18.04 10.39
C ILE A 370 -0.09 -18.57 11.32
N ASN A 371 -1.27 -18.82 10.75
CA ASN A 371 -2.45 -19.31 11.45
C ASN A 371 -2.83 -20.75 11.05
N ALA A 372 -2.04 -21.41 10.19
CA ALA A 372 -2.35 -22.76 9.74
C ALA A 372 -2.31 -23.75 10.92
N GLY A 373 -3.33 -24.60 11.00
CA GLY A 373 -3.55 -25.52 12.11
C GLY A 373 -4.23 -24.90 13.33
N THR A 374 -4.71 -23.66 13.26
CA THR A 374 -5.31 -22.94 14.40
C THR A 374 -6.70 -22.39 14.10
N ASP A 375 -7.43 -22.01 15.16
CA ASP A 375 -8.60 -21.13 15.03
C ASP A 375 -8.11 -19.68 15.01
N CYS A 376 -8.41 -19.00 13.92
CA CYS A 376 -7.97 -17.64 13.65
C CYS A 376 -9.16 -16.74 13.30
N THR A 377 -10.33 -17.02 13.90
CA THR A 377 -11.57 -16.26 13.68
C THR A 377 -11.34 -14.76 13.89
N ASP A 378 -10.77 -14.38 15.03
CA ASP A 378 -10.52 -12.98 15.38
C ASP A 378 -9.47 -12.34 14.45
N GLU A 379 -8.38 -13.05 14.15
CA GLU A 379 -7.38 -12.62 13.19
C GLU A 379 -7.94 -12.41 11.79
N PHE A 380 -8.82 -13.30 11.34
CA PHE A 380 -9.43 -13.28 10.02
C PHE A 380 -10.37 -12.09 9.90
N ASP A 381 -11.23 -11.87 10.89
CA ASP A 381 -12.18 -10.75 10.92
C ASP A 381 -11.49 -9.38 11.04
N ALA A 382 -10.31 -9.32 11.66
CA ALA A 382 -9.57 -8.08 11.84
C ALA A 382 -8.97 -7.48 10.55
N ILE A 383 -8.81 -8.28 9.49
CA ILE A 383 -8.05 -7.89 8.28
C ILE A 383 -8.77 -8.18 6.94
N HIS A 384 -9.86 -8.96 6.91
CA HIS A 384 -10.55 -9.34 5.67
C HIS A 384 -11.93 -8.69 5.50
N SER A 385 -12.29 -8.35 4.25
CA SER A 385 -13.61 -7.78 3.89
C SER A 385 -14.70 -8.85 3.76
N ASP A 386 -15.96 -8.42 3.63
CA ASP A 386 -17.10 -9.33 3.45
C ASP A 386 -17.02 -10.14 2.14
N GLU A 387 -16.42 -9.59 1.08
CA GLU A 387 -16.17 -10.35 -0.16
C GLU A 387 -15.15 -11.47 0.05
N ALA A 388 -14.11 -11.22 0.85
CA ALA A 388 -13.12 -12.24 1.19
C ALA A 388 -13.74 -13.36 2.05
N LYS A 389 -14.69 -13.01 2.93
CA LYS A 389 -15.49 -13.99 3.69
C LYS A 389 -16.30 -14.89 2.77
N ASN A 390 -16.93 -14.34 1.74
CA ASN A 390 -17.69 -15.12 0.77
C ASN A 390 -16.80 -16.06 -0.06
N MET A 391 -15.59 -15.61 -0.43
CA MET A 391 -14.62 -16.44 -1.14
C MET A 391 -14.08 -17.60 -0.29
N LEU A 392 -13.98 -17.40 1.04
CA LEU A 392 -13.49 -18.43 1.95
C LEU A 392 -14.38 -19.68 1.93
N GLU A 393 -15.69 -19.54 1.73
CA GLU A 393 -16.63 -20.67 1.68
C GLU A 393 -16.31 -21.70 0.58
N ASP A 394 -15.68 -21.29 -0.53
CA ASP A 394 -15.25 -22.21 -1.59
C ASP A 394 -14.20 -23.23 -1.13
N TYR A 395 -13.57 -22.99 0.03
CA TYR A 395 -12.51 -23.82 0.61
C TYR A 395 -12.97 -24.62 1.83
N ARG A 396 -14.27 -24.55 2.16
CA ARG A 396 -14.80 -25.21 3.35
C ARG A 396 -14.78 -26.73 3.22
N ILE A 397 -14.26 -27.41 4.24
CA ILE A 397 -14.15 -28.88 4.28
C ILE A 397 -14.92 -29.52 5.45
N GLY A 398 -15.36 -28.74 6.43
CA GLY A 398 -16.12 -29.27 7.55
C GLY A 398 -16.45 -28.25 8.64
N GLU A 399 -16.95 -28.77 9.75
CA GLU A 399 -17.24 -28.01 10.97
C GLU A 399 -16.43 -28.55 12.14
N LEU A 400 -16.03 -27.64 13.03
CA LEU A 400 -15.27 -28.01 14.21
C LEU A 400 -16.16 -28.74 15.23
N ILE A 401 -15.67 -29.85 15.77
CA ILE A 401 -16.33 -30.51 16.91
C ILE A 401 -16.18 -29.61 18.16
N MET A 402 -17.23 -28.85 18.51
CA MET A 402 -17.38 -28.31 19.87
C MET A 402 -17.75 -29.45 20.83
N THR A 403 -16.76 -30.08 21.47
CA THR A 403 -17.03 -30.76 22.74
C THR A 403 -17.25 -29.69 23.79
N GLY A 404 -18.47 -29.60 24.32
CA GLY A 404 -18.88 -28.55 25.25
C GLY A 404 -17.98 -28.50 26.49
N TYR A 405 -17.23 -27.40 26.63
CA TYR A 405 -16.82 -26.91 27.94
C TYR A 405 -18.05 -26.21 28.54
N VAL A 406 -18.76 -26.92 29.41
CA VAL A 406 -19.77 -26.29 30.28
C VAL A 406 -19.00 -25.45 31.29
N SER A 407 -19.21 -24.13 31.22
CA SER A 407 -18.80 -23.17 32.24
C SER A 407 -19.73 -23.29 33.44
N ASP A 408 -19.32 -24.05 34.46
CA ASP A 408 -20.03 -24.09 35.73
C ASP A 408 -19.67 -22.86 36.58
N SER A 409 -20.63 -21.95 36.70
CA SER A 409 -20.60 -20.82 37.63
C SER A 409 -22.04 -20.45 38.02
N ALA A 410 -22.61 -21.14 39.03
CA ALA A 410 -23.26 -20.51 40.20
C ALA A 410 -24.14 -21.48 41.03
N ALA A 411 -23.80 -21.52 42.33
CA ALA A 411 -24.65 -21.72 43.52
C ALA A 411 -25.27 -23.09 43.83
N SER A 412 -24.74 -23.76 44.87
CA SER A 412 -25.31 -23.70 46.24
C SER A 412 -24.56 -24.64 47.23
N SER A 413 -24.28 -24.12 48.43
CA SER A 413 -23.73 -24.84 49.61
C SER A 413 -24.78 -25.76 50.26
N PRO A 414 -24.44 -26.79 51.09
CA PRO A 414 -23.87 -26.57 52.43
C PRO A 414 -22.80 -27.58 52.93
N ASN A 415 -21.93 -27.06 53.81
CA ASN A 415 -21.22 -27.66 54.94
C ASN A 415 -21.10 -29.20 55.07
N THR A 416 -19.87 -29.70 55.25
CA THR A 416 -19.45 -30.47 56.46
C THR A 416 -17.91 -30.43 56.59
N SER A 417 -17.47 -30.18 57.82
CA SER A 417 -16.09 -30.14 58.35
C SER A 417 -15.43 -31.51 58.56
N MET A 418 -14.09 -31.60 58.42
CA MET A 418 -13.12 -32.04 59.47
C MET A 418 -11.81 -32.65 58.91
N HIS A 419 -10.68 -32.17 59.45
CA HIS A 419 -9.32 -32.75 59.62
C HIS A 419 -8.52 -33.21 58.36
N GLY A 420 -7.20 -33.02 58.25
CA GLY A 420 -6.16 -32.62 59.20
C GLY A 420 -4.81 -32.38 58.48
N ALA A 421 -3.87 -31.80 59.22
CA ALA A 421 -2.62 -31.17 58.78
C ALA A 421 -1.50 -32.13 58.34
N SER A 422 -0.57 -31.64 57.49
CA SER A 422 0.88 -31.66 57.77
C SER A 422 1.70 -30.95 56.67
N ASN A 423 2.52 -29.98 57.09
CA ASN A 423 3.63 -29.36 56.37
C ASN A 423 4.64 -30.38 55.84
N ILE A 424 5.21 -30.19 54.64
CA ILE A 424 6.67 -30.26 54.35
C ILE A 424 7.00 -29.38 53.12
N SER A 425 7.97 -28.49 53.32
CA SER A 425 8.70 -27.67 52.35
C SER A 425 9.53 -28.50 51.36
N PHE A 426 9.46 -28.21 50.06
CA PHE A 426 10.53 -28.54 49.11
C PHE A 426 10.83 -27.36 48.19
N LEU A 427 12.14 -27.13 48.05
CA LEU A 427 12.82 -26.06 47.34
C LEU A 427 12.37 -25.92 45.88
N GLY A 428 12.17 -24.68 45.43
CA GLY A 428 11.87 -24.38 44.03
C GLY A 428 13.07 -24.68 43.12
N PRO A 429 12.85 -25.11 41.85
CA PRO A 429 13.95 -25.33 40.92
C PRO A 429 14.58 -24.00 40.54
N ILE A 430 15.92 -23.97 40.53
CA ILE A 430 16.72 -22.90 39.92
C ILE A 430 16.29 -22.80 38.45
N LYS A 431 15.73 -21.65 38.05
CA LYS A 431 15.52 -21.35 36.63
C LYS A 431 16.89 -21.24 35.97
N GLU A 432 17.24 -22.23 35.16
CA GLU A 432 18.24 -22.09 34.12
C GLU A 432 17.98 -20.78 33.37
N VAL A 433 19.01 -19.92 33.30
CA VAL A 433 18.97 -18.72 32.47
C VAL A 433 18.85 -19.21 31.04
N ALA A 434 17.65 -19.15 30.47
CA ALA A 434 17.40 -19.50 29.09
C ALA A 434 18.39 -18.72 28.22
N ALA A 435 19.20 -19.43 27.43
CA ALA A 435 20.15 -18.82 26.52
C ALA A 435 19.44 -17.76 25.68
N THR A 436 19.82 -16.49 25.84
CA THR A 436 19.25 -15.38 25.10
C THR A 436 19.57 -15.56 23.63
N ARG A 437 18.56 -15.95 22.84
CA ARG A 437 18.70 -16.08 21.38
C ARG A 437 19.06 -14.71 20.80
N PRO A 438 19.95 -14.62 19.78
CA PRO A 438 20.35 -13.35 19.19
C PRO A 438 19.26 -12.71 18.31
N VAL A 439 18.21 -13.47 17.95
CA VAL A 439 17.11 -13.02 17.09
C VAL A 439 15.80 -13.07 17.86
N ALA A 440 15.00 -12.00 17.74
CA ALA A 440 13.71 -11.90 18.41
C ALA A 440 12.57 -12.64 17.67
N LEU A 441 12.40 -12.44 16.36
CA LEU A 441 11.30 -13.06 15.60
C LEU A 441 11.53 -14.55 15.35
N VAL A 442 10.54 -15.36 15.74
CA VAL A 442 10.52 -16.82 15.48
C VAL A 442 9.15 -17.19 14.92
N PRO A 443 8.94 -17.16 13.59
CA PRO A 443 7.66 -17.52 13.01
C PRO A 443 7.24 -18.96 13.37
N PRO A 444 5.96 -19.23 13.69
CA PRO A 444 4.81 -18.32 13.69
C PRO A 444 4.54 -17.62 15.04
N GLU A 445 5.46 -17.67 16.00
CA GLU A 445 5.25 -17.18 17.36
C GLU A 445 5.08 -15.66 17.42
N LYS A 446 4.10 -15.20 18.23
CA LYS A 446 3.93 -13.79 18.59
C LYS A 446 4.89 -13.48 19.75
N ILE A 447 5.72 -12.45 19.60
CA ILE A 447 6.61 -11.98 20.67
C ILE A 447 6.05 -10.70 21.31
N PRO A 448 6.09 -10.57 22.64
CA PRO A 448 5.72 -9.33 23.30
C PRO A 448 6.83 -8.29 23.14
N CYS A 449 6.49 -7.11 22.64
CA CYS A 449 7.40 -5.97 22.52
C CYS A 449 6.82 -4.78 23.27
N LYS A 450 7.65 -4.06 24.03
CA LYS A 450 7.20 -2.88 24.81
C LYS A 450 7.38 -1.61 23.99
N LEU A 451 6.33 -0.79 23.86
CA LEU A 451 6.48 0.57 23.35
C LEU A 451 7.28 1.40 24.38
N VAL A 452 8.45 1.91 23.98
CA VAL A 452 9.37 2.64 24.87
C VAL A 452 9.54 4.11 24.51
N ASP A 453 9.29 4.49 23.26
CA ASP A 453 9.29 5.90 22.85
C ASP A 453 8.22 6.21 21.79
N LYS A 454 7.72 7.45 21.82
CA LYS A 454 6.80 8.00 20.82
C LYS A 454 7.27 9.40 20.43
N THR A 455 7.93 9.52 19.29
CA THR A 455 8.42 10.78 18.75
C THR A 455 7.40 11.43 17.81
N SER A 456 7.15 12.73 17.93
CA SER A 456 6.35 13.49 16.95
C SER A 456 7.19 13.93 15.76
N ILE A 457 6.80 13.56 14.54
CA ILE A 457 7.50 13.96 13.30
C ILE A 457 6.80 15.16 12.64
N SER A 458 5.48 15.06 12.46
CA SER A 458 4.63 16.14 11.93
C SER A 458 3.38 16.28 12.83
N HIS A 459 2.38 17.07 12.41
CA HIS A 459 1.11 17.13 13.13
C HIS A 459 0.38 15.79 13.22
N ASP A 460 0.52 14.93 12.20
CA ASP A 460 -0.22 13.68 11.96
C ASP A 460 0.67 12.42 11.87
N VAL A 461 1.99 12.55 11.75
CA VAL A 461 2.94 11.43 11.69
C VAL A 461 3.70 11.28 13.02
N ARG A 462 3.84 10.05 13.49
CA ARG A 462 4.53 9.70 14.74
C ARG A 462 5.47 8.54 14.48
N ARG A 463 6.67 8.57 15.06
CA ARG A 463 7.54 7.39 15.14
C ARG A 463 7.33 6.71 16.49
N PHE A 464 7.18 5.39 16.46
CA PHE A 464 7.05 4.54 17.62
C PHE A 464 8.25 3.61 17.72
N ARG A 465 8.89 3.56 18.89
CA ARG A 465 10.00 2.66 19.19
C ARG A 465 9.56 1.54 20.10
N PHE A 466 9.79 0.31 19.68
CA PHE A 466 9.48 -0.88 20.46
C PHE A 466 10.77 -1.57 20.91
N ALA A 467 10.91 -1.81 22.21
CA ALA A 467 11.98 -2.63 22.76
C ALA A 467 11.70 -4.12 22.48
N LEU A 468 12.75 -4.83 22.08
CA LEU A 468 12.76 -6.28 21.93
C LEU A 468 12.78 -6.97 23.31
N PRO A 469 12.44 -8.27 23.39
CA PRO A 469 12.47 -9.01 24.65
C PRO A 469 13.83 -9.00 25.37
N SER A 470 14.93 -8.88 24.63
CA SER A 470 16.28 -8.72 25.17
C SER A 470 17.00 -7.57 24.47
N GLU A 471 17.84 -6.84 25.22
CA GLU A 471 18.61 -5.71 24.69
C GLU A 471 19.67 -6.15 23.67
N ASP A 472 20.17 -7.39 23.74
CA ASP A 472 21.20 -7.92 22.83
C ASP A 472 20.63 -8.55 21.55
N GLN A 473 19.31 -8.49 21.35
CA GLN A 473 18.65 -9.10 20.19
C GLN A 473 18.60 -8.16 18.99
N VAL A 474 18.70 -8.72 17.79
CA VAL A 474 18.17 -8.07 16.58
C VAL A 474 16.75 -8.54 16.30
N LEU A 475 15.97 -7.76 15.55
CA LEU A 475 14.60 -8.15 15.18
C LEU A 475 14.59 -9.46 14.36
N GLY A 476 15.56 -9.60 13.44
CA GLY A 476 15.70 -10.77 12.57
C GLY A 476 14.70 -10.86 11.41
N LEU A 477 14.04 -9.75 11.07
CA LEU A 477 13.19 -9.66 9.89
C LEU A 477 14.05 -9.50 8.63
N PRO A 478 13.94 -10.39 7.62
CA PRO A 478 14.62 -10.18 6.35
C PRO A 478 14.12 -8.92 5.64
N VAL A 479 15.02 -8.28 4.88
CA VAL A 479 14.66 -7.12 4.04
C VAL A 479 13.57 -7.50 3.04
N GLY A 480 12.60 -6.59 2.84
CA GLY A 480 11.46 -6.82 1.94
C GLY A 480 10.34 -7.68 2.55
N LYS A 481 10.32 -7.80 3.88
CA LYS A 481 9.24 -8.44 4.64
C LYS A 481 8.60 -7.46 5.60
N HIS A 482 7.42 -7.83 6.09
CA HIS A 482 6.62 -7.07 7.04
C HIS A 482 6.46 -7.84 8.34
N ILE A 483 6.22 -7.13 9.44
CA ILE A 483 5.72 -7.70 10.69
C ILE A 483 4.23 -7.39 10.82
N PHE A 484 3.50 -8.25 11.52
CA PHE A 484 2.16 -7.92 12.01
C PHE A 484 2.27 -7.42 13.44
N LEU A 485 1.84 -6.18 13.68
CA LEU A 485 1.65 -5.65 15.02
C LEU A 485 0.23 -5.99 15.48
N CYS A 486 0.13 -6.69 16.61
CA CYS A 486 -1.13 -7.11 17.21
C CYS A 486 -1.31 -6.44 18.57
N ALA A 487 -2.45 -5.80 18.80
CA ALA A 487 -2.80 -5.22 20.09
C ALA A 487 -4.32 -5.29 20.29
N THR A 488 -4.76 -5.52 21.53
CA THR A 488 -6.17 -5.37 21.90
C THR A 488 -6.42 -3.91 22.23
N ILE A 489 -7.32 -3.26 21.48
CA ILE A 489 -7.71 -1.85 21.66
C ILE A 489 -9.23 -1.83 21.78
N ASP A 490 -9.76 -1.25 22.86
CA ASP A 490 -11.20 -1.21 23.16
C ASP A 490 -11.87 -2.60 23.03
N ASP A 491 -11.25 -3.61 23.66
CA ASP A 491 -11.67 -5.02 23.65
C ASP A 491 -11.72 -5.68 22.25
N LYS A 492 -11.12 -5.06 21.24
CA LYS A 492 -11.02 -5.62 19.88
C LYS A 492 -9.57 -5.90 19.51
N LEU A 493 -9.33 -7.11 19.00
CA LEU A 493 -8.05 -7.46 18.43
C LEU A 493 -7.81 -6.62 17.16
N CYS A 494 -6.79 -5.77 17.20
CA CYS A 494 -6.32 -5.00 16.08
C CYS A 494 -5.00 -5.60 15.58
N MET A 495 -4.95 -5.94 14.29
CA MET A 495 -3.75 -6.44 13.65
C MET A 495 -3.47 -5.66 12.36
N ARG A 496 -2.22 -5.20 12.21
CA ARG A 496 -1.79 -4.39 11.06
C ARG A 496 -0.38 -4.77 10.64
N ALA A 497 -0.15 -4.85 9.34
CA ALA A 497 1.17 -5.08 8.78
C ALA A 497 1.98 -3.76 8.75
N TYR A 498 3.24 -3.82 9.16
CA TYR A 498 4.18 -2.71 9.09
C TYR A 498 5.55 -3.18 8.60
N THR A 499 6.25 -2.32 7.85
CA THR A 499 7.68 -2.47 7.59
C THR A 499 8.46 -1.63 8.60
N PRO A 500 9.38 -2.22 9.38
CA PRO A 500 10.27 -1.43 10.23
C PRO A 500 11.11 -0.44 9.44
N THR A 501 11.29 0.75 10.02
CA THR A 501 12.12 1.82 9.49
C THR A 501 13.55 1.77 10.03
N SER A 502 13.76 1.12 11.17
CA SER A 502 15.08 0.83 11.74
C SER A 502 15.88 -0.10 10.83
N SER A 503 17.21 -0.09 10.98
CA SER A 503 18.09 -0.99 10.24
C SER A 503 17.88 -2.46 10.65
N ILE A 504 18.28 -3.39 9.78
CA ILE A 504 18.13 -4.84 10.03
C ILE A 504 19.10 -5.38 11.09
N ASP A 505 20.18 -4.65 11.33
CA ASP A 505 21.24 -4.92 12.31
C ASP A 505 21.05 -4.11 13.60
N GLU A 506 19.94 -3.38 13.73
CA GLU A 506 19.61 -2.64 14.94
C GLU A 506 19.36 -3.61 16.11
N VAL A 507 19.96 -3.30 17.26
CA VAL A 507 19.97 -4.15 18.46
C VAL A 507 19.06 -3.56 19.54
N GLY A 508 18.32 -4.43 20.22
CA GLY A 508 17.45 -4.14 21.36
C GLY A 508 16.12 -3.47 21.03
N HIS A 509 15.92 -2.95 19.81
CA HIS A 509 14.68 -2.28 19.43
C HIS A 509 14.40 -2.29 17.92
N PHE A 510 13.18 -1.87 17.55
CA PHE A 510 12.83 -1.51 16.18
C PHE A 510 11.88 -0.30 16.15
N ASP A 511 11.91 0.45 15.05
CA ASP A 511 11.14 1.68 14.87
C ASP A 511 10.08 1.52 13.77
N LEU A 512 8.85 1.96 14.05
CA LEU A 512 7.74 2.09 13.09
C LEU A 512 7.38 3.57 12.92
N VAL A 513 6.99 3.99 11.72
CA VAL A 513 6.52 5.36 11.40
C VAL A 513 5.12 5.30 10.82
#